data_AF-A0A847BIS8-F1
#
_entry.id   AF-A0A847BIS8-F1
#
_cell.length_a   1.000
_cell.length_b   1.000
_cell.length_c   1.000
_cell.angle_alpha   90.00
_cell.angle_beta   90.00
_cell.angle_gamma   90.00
#
_symmetry.space_group_name_H-M   'P 1'
#
loop_
_entity.id
_entity.type
_entity.pdbx_description
1 polymer ?
#
loop_
_entity_poly.entity_id
_entity_poly.type
_entity_poly.pdbx_seq_one_letter_code
_entity_poly.pdbx_strand_id
1 'polypeptide(L)'
;MKHLLKLTHPIHLVSGLTLWALFFVVIYAGLSVACSVAPPDPGRDMFTGINVGVGVVTLMTTALLGWLAWASVTAGRRAALRRECYFAYVSAGMFLFSACGTLFVGLPIAMLPPCL
;
A
#
# COMPACT_ATOMS: atom_id res chain seq x y z
N MET A 1 21.51 -0.06 -12.68
CA MET A 1 20.04 -0.08 -12.48
C MET A 1 19.45 -1.49 -12.42
N LYS A 2 19.73 -2.42 -13.36
CA LYS A 2 19.17 -3.80 -13.36
C LYS A 2 19.35 -4.60 -12.07
N HIS A 3 20.40 -4.32 -11.29
CA HIS A 3 20.67 -4.99 -10.01
C HIS A 3 19.69 -4.59 -8.89
N LEU A 4 19.13 -3.38 -8.95
CA LEU A 4 18.18 -2.86 -7.94
C LEU A 4 16.78 -3.46 -8.07
N LEU A 5 16.43 -3.97 -9.26
CA LEU A 5 15.14 -4.63 -9.53
C LEU A 5 15.09 -6.09 -9.07
N LYS A 6 16.21 -6.65 -8.60
CA LYS A 6 16.21 -8.00 -8.05
C LYS A 6 15.54 -7.96 -6.67
N LEU A 7 14.48 -8.74 -6.47
CA LEU A 7 13.75 -8.79 -5.20
C LEU A 7 14.57 -9.33 -4.01
N THR A 8 15.76 -9.89 -4.29
CA THR A 8 16.76 -10.29 -3.30
C THR A 8 17.67 -9.13 -2.87
N HIS A 9 17.51 -7.94 -3.46
CA HIS A 9 18.30 -6.76 -3.14
C HIS A 9 17.84 -6.13 -1.81
N PRO A 10 18.76 -5.71 -0.93
CA PRO A 10 18.43 -5.16 0.38
C PRO A 10 17.59 -3.87 0.34
N ILE A 11 17.56 -3.16 -0.80
CA ILE A 11 16.70 -1.98 -0.99
C ILE A 11 15.21 -2.30 -0.77
N HIS A 12 14.80 -3.56 -1.00
CA HIS A 12 13.42 -3.95 -0.81
C HIS A 12 12.98 -3.97 0.66
N LEU A 13 13.94 -4.03 1.60
CA LEU A 13 13.67 -3.94 3.04
C LEU A 13 12.98 -2.64 3.44
N VAL A 14 13.32 -1.53 2.80
CA VAL A 14 12.72 -0.22 3.08
C VAL A 14 11.58 0.12 2.13
N SER A 15 11.57 -0.49 0.94
CA SER A 15 10.62 -0.14 -0.12
C SER A 15 9.15 -0.35 0.28
N GLY A 16 8.82 -1.40 1.04
CA GLY A 16 7.46 -1.62 1.53
C GLY A 16 6.97 -0.47 2.41
N LEU A 17 7.81 -0.03 3.35
CA LEU A 17 7.51 1.09 4.23
C LEU A 17 7.39 2.40 3.45
N THR A 18 8.27 2.62 2.47
CA THR A 18 8.22 3.81 1.61
C THR A 18 6.92 3.86 0.81
N LEU A 19 6.52 2.75 0.18
CA LEU A 19 5.26 2.67 -0.56
C LEU A 19 4.06 2.93 0.35
N TRP A 20 4.07 2.36 1.55
CA TRP A 20 3.05 2.60 2.55
C TRP A 20 2.98 4.06 3.00
N ALA A 21 4.12 4.69 3.26
CA ALA A 21 4.19 6.10 3.63
C ALA A 21 3.68 7.01 2.49
N LEU A 22 4.01 6.69 1.24
CA LEU A 22 3.49 7.40 0.07
C LEU A 22 1.97 7.25 -0.04
N PHE A 23 1.44 6.05 0.15
CA PHE A 23 0.00 5.80 0.21
C PHE A 23 -0.67 6.66 1.29
N PHE A 24 -0.09 6.73 2.49
CA PHE A 24 -0.56 7.59 3.57
C PHE A 24 -0.67 9.06 3.13
N VAL A 25 0.40 9.62 2.57
CA VAL A 25 0.42 11.01 2.11
C VAL A 25 -0.67 11.22 1.05
N VAL A 26 -0.79 10.31 0.08
CA VAL A 26 -1.79 10.41 -0.99
C VAL A 26 -3.22 10.38 -0.43
N ILE A 27 -3.54 9.47 0.49
CA ILE A 27 -4.88 9.37 1.05
C ILE A 27 -5.23 10.59 1.89
N TYR A 28 -4.38 10.97 2.85
CA TYR A 28 -4.72 12.07 3.76
C TYR A 28 -4.70 13.43 3.06
N ALA A 29 -3.67 13.72 2.25
CA ALA A 29 -3.63 14.98 1.50
C ALA A 29 -4.73 15.03 0.44
N GLY A 30 -4.97 13.92 -0.26
CA GLY A 30 -6.03 13.80 -1.26
C GLY A 30 -7.41 14.03 -0.66
N LEU A 31 -7.68 13.45 0.53
CA LEU A 31 -8.93 13.65 1.25
C LEU A 31 -9.11 15.11 1.68
N SER A 32 -8.08 15.74 2.25
CA SER A 32 -8.12 17.16 2.63
C SER A 32 -8.45 18.07 1.45
N VAL A 33 -7.80 17.85 0.30
CA VAL A 33 -8.07 18.62 -0.92
C VAL A 33 -9.48 18.34 -1.44
N ALA A 34 -9.87 17.07 -1.56
CA ALA A 34 -11.19 16.69 -2.08
C ALA A 34 -12.34 17.27 -1.24
N CYS A 35 -12.23 17.20 0.09
CA CYS A 35 -13.21 17.78 1.00
C CYS A 35 -13.25 19.32 0.93
N SER A 36 -12.12 19.99 0.68
CA SER A 36 -12.10 21.45 0.54
C SER A 36 -12.70 21.97 -0.78
N VAL A 37 -12.56 21.20 -1.87
CA VAL A 37 -12.97 21.62 -3.22
C VAL A 37 -14.40 21.18 -3.54
N ALA A 38 -14.79 19.98 -3.12
CA ALA A 38 -16.08 19.39 -3.43
C ALA A 38 -16.65 18.66 -2.19
N PRO A 39 -17.04 19.42 -1.14
CA PRO A 39 -17.63 18.82 0.05
C PRO A 39 -18.91 18.06 -0.35
N PRO A 40 -19.03 16.77 -0.02
CA PRO A 40 -20.25 16.02 -0.26
C PRO A 40 -21.36 16.50 0.67
N ASP A 41 -22.60 16.37 0.21
CA ASP A 41 -23.79 16.68 0.99
C ASP A 41 -23.78 15.92 2.34
N PRO A 42 -23.92 16.57 3.50
CA PRO A 42 -23.83 15.92 4.82
C PRO A 42 -24.81 14.77 5.04
N GLY A 43 -25.89 14.70 4.24
CA GLY A 43 -26.86 13.61 4.27
C GLY A 43 -26.55 12.43 3.35
N ARG A 44 -25.45 12.47 2.58
CA ARG A 44 -25.09 11.37 1.67
C ARG A 44 -24.44 10.22 2.42
N ASP A 45 -24.93 9.03 2.09
CA ASP A 45 -24.44 7.74 2.57
C ASP A 45 -23.00 7.45 2.08
N MET A 46 -22.42 6.36 2.56
CA MET A 46 -21.04 5.89 2.38
C MET A 46 -20.53 5.81 0.92
N PHE A 47 -21.41 5.84 -0.08
CA PHE A 47 -21.08 5.75 -1.51
C PHE A 47 -20.91 7.13 -2.18
N THR A 48 -19.87 7.87 -1.76
CA THR A 48 -19.42 9.08 -2.46
C THR A 48 -18.29 8.76 -3.45
N GLY A 49 -18.10 9.61 -4.47
CA GLY A 49 -16.97 9.48 -5.40
C GLY A 49 -15.61 9.52 -4.68
N ILE A 50 -15.53 10.24 -3.56
CA ILE A 50 -14.34 10.30 -2.69
C ILE A 50 -14.08 8.93 -2.05
N ASN A 51 -15.10 8.31 -1.44
CA ASN A 51 -14.97 6.99 -0.81
C ASN A 51 -14.65 5.89 -1.82
N VAL A 52 -15.25 5.95 -3.01
CA VAL A 52 -14.90 5.05 -4.11
C VAL A 52 -13.44 5.24 -4.53
N GLY A 53 -12.98 6.49 -4.67
CA GLY A 53 -11.59 6.81 -4.99
C GLY A 53 -10.60 6.28 -3.94
N VAL A 54 -10.87 6.53 -2.66
CA VAL A 54 -10.08 6.00 -1.53
C VAL A 54 -10.06 4.48 -1.56
N GLY A 55 -11.21 3.83 -1.74
CA GLY A 55 -11.33 2.38 -1.82
C GLY A 55 -10.50 1.80 -2.96
N VAL A 56 -10.57 2.40 -4.15
CA VAL A 56 -9.80 1.97 -5.33
C VAL A 56 -8.28 2.12 -5.08
N VAL A 57 -7.82 3.27 -4.58
CA VAL A 57 -6.39 3.50 -4.29
C VAL A 57 -5.90 2.53 -3.20
N THR A 58 -6.71 2.28 -2.17
CA THR A 58 -6.42 1.32 -1.10
C THR A 58 -6.27 -0.09 -1.65
N LEU A 59 -7.21 -0.55 -2.48
CA LEU A 59 -7.17 -1.88 -3.09
C LEU A 59 -5.99 -2.03 -4.05
N MET A 60 -5.72 -1.04 -4.90
CA MET A 60 -4.58 -1.06 -5.82
C MET A 60 -3.25 -1.15 -5.06
N THR A 61 -3.07 -0.31 -4.04
CA THR A 61 -1.83 -0.30 -3.23
C THR A 61 -1.67 -1.62 -2.47
N THR A 62 -2.74 -2.12 -1.87
CA THR A 62 -2.73 -3.42 -1.17
C THR A 62 -2.39 -4.56 -2.13
N ALA A 63 -3.01 -4.59 -3.32
CA ALA A 63 -2.75 -5.62 -4.33
C ALA A 63 -1.31 -5.56 -4.82
N LEU A 64 -0.76 -4.36 -5.06
CA LEU A 64 0.64 -4.16 -5.43
C LEU A 64 1.58 -4.70 -4.35
N LEU A 65 1.35 -4.34 -3.08
CA LEU A 65 2.16 -4.80 -1.95
C LEU A 65 2.06 -6.32 -1.76
N GLY A 66 0.85 -6.88 -1.86
CA GLY A 66 0.63 -8.33 -1.80
C GLY A 66 1.32 -9.08 -2.94
N TRP A 67 1.27 -8.54 -4.16
CA TRP A 67 2.00 -9.09 -5.30
C TRP A 67 3.53 -9.02 -5.10
N LEU A 68 4.05 -7.90 -4.59
CA LEU A 68 5.47 -7.77 -4.27
C LEU A 68 5.91 -8.72 -3.15
N ALA A 69 5.08 -8.94 -2.14
CA ALA A 69 5.33 -9.93 -1.10
C ALA A 69 5.41 -11.35 -1.69
N TRP A 70 4.44 -11.73 -2.51
CA TRP A 70 4.42 -13.03 -3.18
C TRP A 70 5.62 -13.22 -4.13
N ALA A 71 5.94 -12.19 -4.90
CA ALA A 71 7.10 -12.19 -5.78
C ALA A 71 8.42 -12.33 -4.98
N SER A 72 8.51 -11.67 -3.81
CA SER A 72 9.68 -11.77 -2.93
C SER A 72 9.84 -13.18 -2.36
N VAL A 73 8.75 -13.80 -1.89
CA VAL A 73 8.75 -15.23 -1.48
C VAL A 73 9.18 -16.13 -2.62
N THR A 74 8.67 -15.89 -3.82
CA THR A 74 8.98 -16.70 -5.01
C THR A 74 10.45 -16.56 -5.40
N ALA A 75 11.01 -15.36 -5.29
CA ALA A 75 12.43 -15.10 -5.51
C ALA A 75 13.31 -15.78 -4.44
N GLY A 76 12.91 -15.69 -3.17
CA GLY A 76 13.62 -16.34 -2.06
C GLY A 76 13.66 -17.86 -2.15
N ARG A 77 12.59 -18.48 -2.71
CA ARG A 77 12.55 -19.94 -2.99
C ARG A 77 13.49 -20.37 -4.12
N ARG A 78 13.77 -19.48 -5.08
CA ARG A 78 14.65 -19.74 -6.23
C ARG A 78 16.11 -19.35 -5.98
N ALA A 79 16.37 -18.62 -4.90
CA ALA A 79 17.72 -18.16 -4.56
C ALA A 79 18.57 -19.33 -4.06
N ALA A 80 19.78 -19.45 -4.60
CA ALA A 80 20.74 -20.49 -4.18
C ALA A 80 21.53 -20.07 -2.93
N LEU A 81 21.70 -18.76 -2.71
CA LEU A 81 22.49 -18.22 -1.60
C LEU A 81 21.59 -17.87 -0.40
N ARG A 82 21.96 -18.37 0.79
CA ARG A 82 21.25 -18.07 2.06
C ARG A 82 21.01 -16.57 2.30
N ARG A 83 21.98 -15.72 1.94
CA ARG A 83 21.87 -14.26 2.09
C ARG A 83 20.73 -13.67 1.24
N GLU A 84 20.56 -14.17 0.03
CA GLU A 84 19.50 -13.71 -0.89
C GLU A 84 18.12 -14.18 -0.41
N CYS A 85 18.02 -15.40 0.11
CA CYS A 85 16.80 -15.88 0.76
C CYS A 85 16.39 -14.98 1.94
N TYR A 86 17.35 -14.61 2.80
CA TYR A 86 17.10 -13.74 3.95
C TYR A 86 16.49 -12.41 3.50
N PHE A 87 17.15 -11.69 2.58
CA PHE A 87 16.64 -10.41 2.11
C PHE A 87 15.26 -10.53 1.44
N ALA A 88 15.03 -11.59 0.67
CA ALA A 88 13.75 -11.83 0.00
C ALA A 88 12.61 -12.16 0.98
N TYR A 89 12.87 -12.92 2.05
CA TYR A 89 11.82 -13.24 3.04
C TYR A 89 11.53 -12.07 3.98
N VAL A 90 12.56 -11.33 4.40
CA VAL A 90 12.36 -10.14 5.24
C VAL A 90 11.63 -9.04 4.45
N SER A 91 11.98 -8.83 3.18
CA SER A 91 11.26 -7.88 2.32
C SER A 91 9.81 -8.32 2.11
N ALA A 92 9.54 -9.63 1.91
CA ALA A 92 8.18 -10.16 1.84
C ALA A 92 7.36 -9.84 3.11
N GLY A 93 7.96 -10.02 4.29
CA GLY A 93 7.34 -9.66 5.56
C GLY A 93 7.01 -8.17 5.64
N MET A 94 7.93 -7.31 5.18
CA MET A 94 7.71 -5.86 5.15
C MET A 94 6.58 -5.46 4.21
N PHE A 95 6.52 -6.05 3.01
CA PHE A 95 5.43 -5.79 2.07
C PHE A 95 4.07 -6.25 2.61
N LEU A 96 4.00 -7.41 3.29
CA LEU A 96 2.78 -7.85 3.95
C LEU A 96 2.36 -6.93 5.09
N PHE A 97 3.30 -6.51 5.94
CA PHE A 97 3.03 -5.56 7.00
C PHE A 97 2.44 -4.25 6.45
N SER A 98 3.07 -3.72 5.40
CA SER A 98 2.60 -2.53 4.68
C SER A 98 1.23 -2.75 4.03
N ALA A 99 0.95 -3.91 3.46
CA ALA A 99 -0.36 -4.23 2.87
C ALA A 99 -1.45 -4.23 3.96
N CYS A 100 -1.18 -4.88 5.10
CA CYS A 100 -2.09 -4.87 6.25
C CYS A 100 -2.32 -3.46 6.78
N GLY A 101 -1.26 -2.65 6.90
CA GLY A 101 -1.37 -1.24 7.31
C GLY A 101 -2.17 -0.40 6.31
N THR A 102 -2.04 -0.68 5.01
CA THR A 102 -2.81 -0.01 3.95
C THR A 102 -4.30 -0.30 4.11
N LEU A 103 -4.67 -1.57 4.29
CA LEU A 103 -6.06 -1.98 4.54
C LEU A 103 -6.60 -1.38 5.85
N PHE A 104 -5.81 -1.45 6.92
CA PHE A 104 -6.20 -0.93 8.22
C PHE A 104 -6.55 0.56 8.19
N VAL A 105 -5.89 1.33 7.33
CA VAL A 105 -6.12 2.78 7.20
C VAL A 105 -7.15 3.10 6.14
N GLY A 106 -7.07 2.49 4.96
CA GLY A 106 -7.94 2.80 3.84
C GLY A 106 -9.37 2.30 4.01
N LEU A 107 -9.56 1.13 4.65
CA LEU A 107 -10.89 0.55 4.87
C LEU A 107 -11.80 1.44 5.74
N PRO A 108 -11.40 1.91 6.94
CA PRO A 108 -12.27 2.77 7.73
C PRO A 108 -12.54 4.10 7.02
N ILE A 109 -11.56 4.69 6.34
CA ILE A 109 -11.77 5.95 5.59
C ILE A 109 -12.78 5.76 4.47
N ALA A 110 -12.74 4.65 3.75
CA ALA A 110 -13.72 4.34 2.70
C ALA A 110 -15.12 4.04 3.23
N MET A 111 -15.25 3.61 4.50
CA MET A 111 -16.53 3.23 5.12
C MET A 111 -17.17 4.36 5.95
N LEU A 112 -16.44 5.45 6.20
CA LEU A 112 -16.93 6.59 6.97
C LEU A 112 -17.38 7.72 6.02
N PRO A 113 -18.18 8.68 6.50
CA PRO A 113 -18.39 9.93 5.79
C PRO A 113 -17.03 10.59 5.51
N PRO A 114 -16.72 10.97 4.25
CA PRO A 114 -15.37 11.40 3.85
C PRO A 114 -14.92 12.70 4.50
N CYS A 115 -15.87 13.58 4.85
CA CYS A 115 -15.60 14.92 5.33
C CYS A 115 -16.37 15.11 6.64
N LEU A 116 -15.67 14.92 7.76
CA LEU A 116 -16.13 15.30 9.10
C LEU A 116 -15.68 16.73 9.41
#